data_AF-Q8RVR6-F1
#
_entry.id   AF-Q8RVR6-F1
#
_cell.length_a   1.000
_cell.length_b   1.000
_cell.length_c   1.000
_cell.angle_alpha   90.00
_cell.angle_beta   90.00
_cell.angle_gamma   90.00
#
_symmetry.space_group_name_H-M   'P 1'
#
loop_
_entity.id
_entity.type
_entity.pdbx_description
1 polymer ?
#
loop_
_entity_poly.entity_id
_entity_poly.type
_entity_poly.pdbx_seq_one_letter_code
_entity_poly.pdbx_strand_id
1 'polypeptide(L)'
;LNELQHNNQIAREYVIGTVLAIDCASDLLLIQSTRVHFMLRCGMPHPPLPIASQFPKPLSKVVMVSWPHPTRNRTAVTGEISHPGRQFDELSPVNPLGFTTMLSEVQIRSEQGSSGGPLLNGQVQVTGLLHGGNGSFSFFISLPNGDSLYDLLALIQHCSAPFTSFWMLCVWVNMLRLF
;
A
#
# COMPACT_ATOMS: atom_id res chain seq x y z
N LEU A 1 18.46 35.33 2.45
CA LEU A 1 17.51 35.45 1.32
C LEU A 1 17.87 34.39 0.27
N ASN A 2 17.35 33.17 0.42
CA ASN A 2 17.16 32.16 -0.65
C ASN A 2 16.66 30.82 -0.05
N GLU A 3 15.55 30.88 0.71
CA GLU A 3 14.81 29.68 1.17
C GLU A 3 13.33 29.71 0.71
N LEU A 4 13.03 30.37 -0.42
CA LEU A 4 11.65 30.61 -0.86
C LEU A 4 11.34 30.18 -2.30
N GLN A 5 11.99 29.13 -2.84
CA GLN A 5 11.71 28.66 -4.20
C GLN A 5 11.56 27.13 -4.37
N HIS A 6 10.96 26.43 -3.41
CA HIS A 6 10.47 25.07 -3.67
C HIS A 6 9.08 24.74 -3.10
N ASN A 7 8.30 25.75 -2.70
CA ASN A 7 6.92 25.59 -2.23
C ASN A 7 5.89 25.76 -3.36
N ASN A 8 6.10 25.11 -4.50
CA ASN A 8 4.95 24.74 -5.32
C ASN A 8 4.35 23.48 -4.70
N GLN A 9 3.58 23.66 -3.61
CA GLN A 9 2.70 22.62 -3.10
C GLN A 9 1.68 22.33 -4.19
N ILE A 10 1.92 21.32 -5.01
CA ILE A 10 0.92 20.81 -5.94
C ILE A 10 -0.18 20.24 -5.04
N ALA A 11 -1.31 20.93 -4.97
CA ALA A 11 -2.48 20.43 -4.26
C ALA A 11 -2.84 19.07 -4.87
N ARG A 12 -2.99 18.05 -4.02
CA ARG A 12 -3.37 16.72 -4.47
C ARG A 12 -4.77 16.78 -5.06
N GLU A 13 -4.91 16.24 -6.26
CA GLU A 13 -6.22 16.00 -6.86
C GLU A 13 -6.68 14.59 -6.51
N TYR A 14 -7.93 14.48 -6.10
CA TYR A 14 -8.54 13.21 -5.71
C TYR A 14 -9.64 12.86 -6.70
N VAL A 15 -9.83 11.56 -6.90
CA VAL A 15 -10.92 10.99 -7.69
C VAL A 15 -11.82 10.15 -6.79
N ILE A 16 -13.08 10.03 -7.16
CA ILE A 16 -14.03 9.20 -6.42
C ILE A 16 -13.66 7.73 -6.63
N GLY A 17 -13.55 7.01 -5.53
CA GLY A 17 -13.43 5.56 -5.48
C GLY A 17 -14.61 4.93 -4.75
N THR A 18 -14.99 3.73 -5.16
CA THR A 18 -16.01 2.89 -4.54
C THR A 18 -15.34 1.74 -3.83
N VAL A 19 -15.67 1.54 -2.55
CA VAL A 19 -15.21 0.37 -1.79
C VAL A 19 -15.94 -0.86 -2.31
N LEU A 20 -15.19 -1.87 -2.78
CA LEU A 20 -15.76 -3.14 -3.23
C LEU A 20 -15.70 -4.23 -2.18
N ALA A 21 -14.64 -4.25 -1.38
CA ALA A 21 -14.42 -5.27 -0.38
C ALA A 21 -13.59 -4.71 0.77
N ILE A 22 -13.85 -5.25 1.97
CA ILE A 22 -13.13 -4.92 3.20
C ILE A 22 -12.80 -6.26 3.87
N ASP A 23 -11.54 -6.47 4.19
CA ASP A 23 -11.11 -7.52 5.11
C ASP A 23 -10.48 -6.88 6.34
N CYS A 24 -11.27 -6.78 7.40
CA CYS A 24 -10.82 -6.21 8.67
C CYS A 24 -9.76 -7.06 9.37
N ALA A 25 -9.76 -8.38 9.19
CA ALA A 25 -8.82 -9.27 9.87
C ALA A 25 -7.39 -9.13 9.32
N SER A 26 -7.29 -8.84 8.02
CA SER A 26 -6.02 -8.59 7.32
C SER A 26 -5.72 -7.11 7.13
N ASP A 27 -6.59 -6.20 7.59
CA ASP A 27 -6.48 -4.75 7.43
C ASP A 27 -6.42 -4.30 5.95
N LEU A 28 -7.23 -4.93 5.09
CA LEU A 28 -7.25 -4.69 3.64
C LEU A 28 -8.57 -4.06 3.18
N LEU A 29 -8.46 -3.16 2.20
CA LEU A 29 -9.56 -2.46 1.57
C LEU A 29 -9.35 -2.45 0.05
N LEU A 30 -10.33 -2.93 -0.72
CA LEU A 30 -10.29 -2.84 -2.18
C LEU A 30 -11.16 -1.67 -2.65
N ILE A 31 -10.55 -0.75 -3.39
CA ILE A 31 -11.23 0.41 -3.96
C ILE A 31 -11.18 0.32 -5.49
N GLN A 32 -12.36 0.45 -6.11
CA GLN A 32 -12.53 0.62 -7.55
C GLN A 32 -12.64 2.11 -7.88
N SER A 33 -12.00 2.56 -8.95
CA SER A 33 -12.36 3.82 -9.57
C SER A 33 -12.55 3.65 -11.07
N THR A 34 -13.38 4.50 -11.66
CA THR A 34 -13.61 4.47 -13.10
C THR A 34 -12.44 5.13 -13.82
N ARG A 35 -12.05 4.55 -14.96
CA ARG A 35 -10.99 5.11 -15.80
C ARG A 35 -11.33 6.52 -16.27
N VAL A 36 -12.61 6.84 -16.46
CA VAL A 36 -13.07 8.17 -16.86
C VAL A 36 -12.67 9.22 -15.83
N HIS A 37 -12.86 8.96 -14.53
CA HIS A 37 -12.47 9.90 -13.48
C HIS A 37 -10.96 10.17 -13.46
N PHE A 38 -10.15 9.15 -13.73
CA PHE A 38 -8.70 9.31 -13.86
C PHE A 38 -8.31 10.10 -15.11
N MET A 39 -8.85 9.77 -16.28
CA MET A 39 -8.47 10.43 -17.54
C MET A 39 -8.83 11.92 -17.58
N LEU A 40 -9.87 12.35 -16.85
CA LEU A 40 -10.22 13.76 -16.69
C LEU A 40 -9.17 14.56 -15.89
N ARG A 41 -8.33 13.89 -15.10
CA ARG A 41 -7.30 14.51 -14.25
C ARG A 41 -5.87 14.23 -14.74
N CYS A 42 -5.63 13.07 -15.32
CA CYS A 42 -4.33 12.61 -15.78
C CYS A 42 -4.44 11.91 -17.14
N GLY A 43 -3.77 12.47 -18.14
CA GLY A 43 -3.72 11.90 -19.50
C GLY A 43 -2.69 10.78 -19.68
N MET A 44 -1.92 10.44 -18.63
CA MET A 44 -0.88 9.43 -18.73
C MET A 44 -1.45 8.01 -18.59
N PRO A 45 -0.83 6.99 -19.23
CA PRO A 45 -1.18 5.60 -18.98
C PRO A 45 -0.96 5.22 -17.51
N HIS A 46 -1.93 4.50 -16.94
CA HIS A 46 -1.88 3.98 -15.57
C HIS A 46 -1.96 2.44 -15.60
N PRO A 47 -0.89 1.75 -16.02
CA PRO A 47 -0.88 0.29 -16.00
C PRO A 47 -0.95 -0.22 -14.54
N PRO A 48 -1.67 -1.32 -14.29
CA PRO A 48 -1.65 -1.95 -12.97
C PRO A 48 -0.24 -2.46 -12.66
N LEU A 49 0.14 -2.38 -11.38
CA LEU A 49 1.39 -2.99 -10.91
C LEU A 49 1.21 -4.50 -10.79
N PRO A 50 2.12 -5.32 -11.35
CA PRO A 50 2.05 -6.77 -11.20
C PRO A 50 2.30 -7.16 -9.74
N ILE A 51 1.59 -8.17 -9.25
CA ILE A 51 1.85 -8.75 -7.92
C ILE A 51 2.91 -9.84 -8.07
N ALA A 52 3.88 -9.87 -7.15
CA ALA A 52 4.91 -10.89 -7.14
C ALA A 52 4.31 -12.26 -6.78
N SER A 53 4.82 -13.34 -7.37
CA SER A 53 4.36 -14.69 -7.05
C SER A 53 4.87 -15.21 -5.70
N GLN A 54 5.91 -14.58 -5.13
CA GLN A 54 6.53 -14.96 -3.87
C GLN A 54 6.99 -13.72 -3.12
N PHE A 55 6.95 -13.78 -1.78
CA PHE A 55 7.51 -12.72 -0.96
C PHE A 55 9.04 -12.79 -0.97
N PRO A 56 9.76 -11.65 -1.04
CA PRO A 56 11.23 -11.67 -1.08
C PRO A 56 11.84 -12.28 0.18
N LYS A 57 12.99 -12.95 0.00
CA LYS A 57 13.75 -13.54 1.10
C LYS A 57 14.38 -12.43 1.98
N PRO A 58 14.74 -12.73 3.24
CA PRO A 58 15.56 -11.82 4.05
C PRO A 58 16.78 -11.29 3.29
N LEU A 59 17.18 -10.05 3.60
CA LEU A 59 18.25 -9.29 2.94
C LEU A 59 17.97 -8.89 1.48
N SER A 60 16.81 -9.26 0.92
CA SER A 60 16.43 -8.80 -0.41
C SER A 60 16.13 -7.30 -0.38
N LYS A 61 16.68 -6.57 -1.34
CA LYS A 61 16.40 -5.13 -1.53
C LYS A 61 14.98 -4.92 -2.03
N VAL A 62 14.33 -3.93 -1.44
CA VAL A 62 12.96 -3.53 -1.74
C VAL A 62 12.82 -2.01 -1.72
N VAL A 63 11.79 -1.52 -2.40
CA VAL A 63 11.45 -0.09 -2.47
C VAL A 63 10.02 0.10 -2.04
N MET A 64 9.75 1.06 -1.17
CA MET A 64 8.40 1.54 -0.92
C MET A 64 8.23 2.90 -1.60
N VAL A 65 7.12 3.07 -2.31
CA VAL A 65 6.69 4.36 -2.85
C VAL A 65 5.41 4.77 -2.14
N SER A 66 5.38 5.96 -1.56
CA SER A 66 4.18 6.43 -0.85
C SER A 66 3.95 7.93 -1.03
N TRP A 67 2.74 8.35 -0.70
CA TRP A 67 2.35 9.75 -0.59
C TRP A 67 2.02 10.02 0.88
N PRO A 68 3.00 10.42 1.70
CA PRO A 68 2.79 10.73 3.12
C PRO A 68 1.82 11.90 3.30
N HIS A 69 1.66 12.49 4.49
CA HIS A 69 0.75 13.62 4.77
C HIS A 69 0.38 14.53 3.55
N PRO A 70 -0.89 14.93 3.34
CA PRO A 70 -1.39 15.59 2.12
C PRO A 70 -0.56 16.74 1.54
N THR A 71 0.19 17.44 2.39
CA THR A 71 1.06 18.57 2.02
C THR A 71 2.48 18.19 1.60
N ARG A 72 2.82 16.90 1.61
CA ARG A 72 4.15 16.39 1.27
C ARG A 72 4.19 15.77 -0.12
N ASN A 73 5.36 15.84 -0.74
CA ASN A 73 5.63 15.20 -2.02
C ASN A 73 5.64 13.68 -1.90
N ARG A 74 5.48 13.00 -3.04
CA ARG A 74 5.73 11.56 -3.16
C ARG A 74 7.12 11.24 -2.65
N THR A 75 7.23 10.21 -1.82
CA THR A 75 8.50 9.69 -1.31
C THR A 75 8.77 8.30 -1.88
N ALA A 76 10.04 7.99 -2.05
CA ALA A 76 10.52 6.65 -2.36
C ALA A 76 11.65 6.32 -1.40
N VAL A 77 11.57 5.18 -0.75
CA VAL A 77 12.55 4.72 0.24
C VAL A 77 12.95 3.30 -0.07
N THR A 78 14.24 3.02 0.02
CA THR A 78 14.83 1.70 -0.19
C THR A 78 15.21 1.09 1.14
N GLY A 79 15.09 -0.22 1.25
CA GLY A 79 15.59 -0.97 2.39
C GLY A 79 15.66 -2.45 2.09
N GLU A 80 15.75 -3.26 3.13
CA GLU A 80 15.90 -4.70 3.02
C GLU A 80 14.90 -5.42 3.91
N ILE A 81 14.48 -6.62 3.48
CA ILE A 81 13.64 -7.50 4.29
C ILE A 81 14.45 -7.96 5.49
N SER A 82 13.99 -7.66 6.71
CA SER A 82 14.62 -8.17 7.93
C SER A 82 13.95 -9.46 8.40
N HIS A 83 12.62 -9.55 8.30
CA HIS A 83 11.88 -10.75 8.68
C HIS A 83 10.68 -10.99 7.75
N PRO A 84 10.48 -12.20 7.20
CA PRO A 84 9.47 -12.46 6.19
C PRO A 84 8.05 -12.53 6.75
N GLY A 85 7.88 -12.77 8.05
CA GLY A 85 6.56 -12.78 8.70
C GLY A 85 6.67 -12.87 10.22
N ARG A 86 6.04 -11.93 10.91
CA ARG A 86 5.88 -11.86 12.36
C ARG A 86 4.41 -11.93 12.69
N GLN A 87 4.05 -12.64 13.75
CA GLN A 87 2.70 -12.55 14.26
C GLN A 87 2.45 -11.18 14.89
N PHE A 88 1.20 -10.72 14.89
CA PHE A 88 0.87 -9.38 15.36
C PHE A 88 1.14 -9.21 16.87
N ASP A 89 0.94 -10.27 17.66
CA ASP A 89 1.22 -10.31 19.09
C ASP A 89 2.72 -10.20 19.43
N GLU A 90 3.61 -10.60 18.52
CA GLU A 90 5.05 -10.33 18.63
C GLU A 90 5.37 -8.83 18.47
N LEU A 91 4.51 -8.07 17.78
CA LEU A 91 4.72 -6.66 17.45
C LEU A 91 4.07 -5.72 18.45
N SER A 92 2.92 -6.11 19.00
CA SER A 92 2.15 -5.33 19.95
C SER A 92 1.55 -6.22 21.02
N PRO A 93 1.71 -5.89 22.32
CA PRO A 93 1.12 -6.66 23.41
C PRO A 93 -0.42 -6.56 23.45
N VAL A 94 -1.00 -5.61 22.71
CA VAL A 94 -2.45 -5.42 22.62
C VAL A 94 -2.86 -5.41 21.15
N ASN A 95 -3.85 -6.23 20.80
CA ASN A 95 -4.46 -6.29 19.47
C ASN A 95 -5.95 -5.96 19.55
N PRO A 96 -6.31 -4.68 19.77
CA PRO A 96 -7.71 -4.30 20.01
C PRO A 96 -8.59 -4.45 18.76
N LEU A 97 -7.97 -4.51 17.57
CA LEU A 97 -8.65 -4.66 16.28
C LEU A 97 -8.71 -6.12 15.81
N GLY A 98 -8.08 -7.04 16.52
CA GLY A 98 -8.14 -8.48 16.24
C GLY A 98 -7.46 -8.89 14.94
N PHE A 99 -6.42 -8.18 14.50
CA PHE A 99 -5.66 -8.54 13.30
C PHE A 99 -5.04 -9.93 13.43
N THR A 100 -5.24 -10.77 12.43
CA THR A 100 -4.75 -12.17 12.42
C THR A 100 -3.64 -12.40 11.40
N THR A 101 -3.44 -11.45 10.48
CA THR A 101 -2.44 -11.55 9.42
C THR A 101 -1.02 -11.40 9.94
N MET A 102 -0.12 -12.26 9.46
CA MET A 102 1.32 -12.11 9.69
C MET A 102 1.87 -10.93 8.89
N LEU A 103 2.73 -10.14 9.52
CA LEU A 103 3.34 -8.96 8.92
C LEU A 103 4.83 -9.17 8.64
N SER A 104 5.27 -8.83 7.44
CA SER A 104 6.68 -8.85 7.08
C SER A 104 7.37 -7.58 7.58
N GLU A 105 8.52 -7.73 8.23
CA GLU A 105 9.33 -6.63 8.73
C GLU A 105 10.37 -6.21 7.69
N VAL A 106 10.46 -4.91 7.47
CA VAL A 106 11.38 -4.30 6.51
C VAL A 106 12.09 -3.13 7.19
N GLN A 107 13.41 -3.05 6.98
CA GLN A 107 14.23 -1.95 7.49
C GLN A 107 14.06 -0.69 6.64
N ILE A 108 12.85 -0.13 6.69
CA ILE A 108 12.45 1.12 6.05
C ILE A 108 11.77 1.98 7.10
N ARG A 109 12.00 3.29 7.06
CA ARG A 109 11.20 4.26 7.80
C ARG A 109 10.02 4.71 6.94
N SER A 110 8.81 4.52 7.45
CA SER A 110 7.59 5.06 6.86
C SER A 110 7.16 6.34 7.57
N GLU A 111 6.63 7.29 6.82
CA GLU A 111 6.08 8.53 7.36
C GLU A 111 4.57 8.44 7.52
N GLN A 112 3.99 9.22 8.44
CA GLN A 112 2.54 9.27 8.63
C GLN A 112 1.81 9.57 7.30
N GLY A 113 0.74 8.81 7.05
CA GLY A 113 -0.01 8.85 5.79
C GLY A 113 0.54 7.93 4.69
N SER A 114 1.60 7.16 4.96
CA SER A 114 2.14 6.20 3.98
C SER A 114 1.39 4.86 3.93
N SER A 115 0.53 4.55 4.92
CA SER A 115 -0.20 3.28 5.00
C SER A 115 -0.92 2.95 3.68
N GLY A 116 -0.90 1.68 3.27
CA GLY A 116 -1.35 1.24 1.95
C GLY A 116 -0.31 1.44 0.84
N GLY A 117 0.83 2.08 1.11
CA GLY A 117 1.91 2.21 0.16
C GLY A 117 2.47 0.85 -0.27
N PRO A 118 2.67 0.59 -1.59
CA PRO A 118 3.19 -0.69 -2.06
C PRO A 118 4.67 -0.86 -1.74
N LEU A 119 5.03 -2.07 -1.35
CA LEU A 119 6.40 -2.57 -1.32
C LEU A 119 6.69 -3.26 -2.64
N LEU A 120 7.79 -2.87 -3.29
CA LEU A 120 8.21 -3.33 -4.60
C LEU A 120 9.53 -4.09 -4.51
N ASN A 121 9.64 -5.19 -5.23
CA ASN A 121 10.92 -5.87 -5.46
C ASN A 121 11.73 -5.22 -6.60
N GLY A 122 12.91 -5.77 -6.89
CA GLY A 122 13.77 -5.31 -7.99
C GLY A 122 13.19 -5.46 -9.40
N GLN A 123 12.04 -6.12 -9.54
CA GLN A 123 11.29 -6.31 -10.79
C GLN A 123 10.05 -5.42 -10.89
N VAL A 124 9.88 -4.46 -9.96
CA VAL A 124 8.71 -3.55 -9.90
C VAL A 124 7.40 -4.32 -9.71
N GLN A 125 7.46 -5.44 -8.99
CA GLN A 125 6.29 -6.21 -8.59
C GLN A 125 5.93 -5.92 -7.14
N VAL A 126 4.63 -5.81 -6.85
CA VAL A 126 4.12 -5.59 -5.50
C VAL A 126 4.27 -6.87 -4.68
N THR A 127 4.98 -6.78 -3.58
CA THR A 127 5.20 -7.90 -2.64
C THR A 127 4.42 -7.72 -1.36
N GLY A 128 4.04 -6.49 -1.02
CA GLY A 128 3.30 -6.19 0.20
C GLY A 128 2.72 -4.79 0.21
N LEU A 129 1.87 -4.51 1.19
CA LEU A 129 1.34 -3.16 1.46
C LEU A 129 1.70 -2.71 2.87
N LEU A 130 2.07 -1.45 3.02
CA LEU A 130 2.44 -0.90 4.33
C LEU A 130 1.24 -0.92 5.28
N HIS A 131 1.35 -1.69 6.37
CA HIS A 131 0.42 -1.66 7.48
C HIS A 131 0.71 -0.46 8.39
N GLY A 132 1.93 -0.46 8.93
CA GLY A 132 2.41 0.56 9.87
C GLY A 132 3.88 0.38 10.20
N GLY A 133 4.34 0.98 11.29
CA GLY A 133 5.74 0.89 11.71
C GLY A 133 5.96 1.39 13.12
N ASN A 134 7.13 1.09 13.68
CA ASN A 134 7.52 1.50 15.04
C ASN A 134 8.59 2.61 15.05
N GLY A 135 8.81 3.27 13.91
CA GLY A 135 9.82 4.32 13.71
C GLY A 135 11.22 3.79 13.35
N SER A 136 11.51 2.51 13.62
CA SER A 136 12.75 1.84 13.19
C SER A 136 12.53 0.90 12.01
N PHE A 137 11.46 0.12 12.08
CA PHE A 137 11.02 -0.81 11.06
C PHE A 137 9.60 -0.48 10.59
N SER A 138 9.32 -0.90 9.37
CA SER A 138 7.99 -0.87 8.78
C SER A 138 7.49 -2.30 8.58
N PHE A 139 6.19 -2.49 8.81
CA PHE A 139 5.53 -3.79 8.77
C PHE A 139 4.54 -3.82 7.60
N PHE A 140 4.60 -4.87 6.80
CA PHE A 140 3.85 -5.00 5.56
C PHE A 140 2.98 -6.24 5.58
N ILE A 141 1.75 -6.10 5.06
CA ILE A 141 0.90 -7.25 4.73
C ILE A 141 1.50 -7.89 3.48
N SER A 142 1.95 -9.14 3.60
CA SER A 142 2.50 -9.91 2.49
C SER A 142 1.40 -10.32 1.51
N LEU A 143 1.51 -9.92 0.24
CA LEU A 143 0.52 -10.31 -0.77
C LEU A 143 0.66 -11.75 -1.30
N PRO A 144 1.87 -12.31 -1.48
CA PRO A 144 2.03 -13.65 -2.10
C PRO A 144 1.58 -14.83 -1.23
N ASN A 145 1.31 -14.60 0.06
CA ASN A 145 1.12 -15.64 1.07
C ASN A 145 -0.25 -15.58 1.79
N GLY A 146 -1.18 -14.74 1.35
CA GLY A 146 -2.46 -14.55 2.05
C GLY A 146 -3.57 -15.44 1.51
N ASP A 147 -4.12 -16.32 2.33
CA ASP A 147 -5.39 -17.04 2.05
C ASP A 147 -6.54 -16.04 1.77
N SER A 148 -6.54 -14.88 2.43
CA SER A 148 -7.50 -13.77 2.21
C SER A 148 -7.35 -13.07 0.85
N LEU A 149 -6.14 -13.04 0.29
CA LEU A 149 -5.92 -12.48 -1.03
C LEU A 149 -6.41 -13.38 -2.14
N TYR A 150 -6.58 -14.68 -1.94
CA TYR A 150 -7.22 -15.51 -2.96
C TYR A 150 -8.68 -15.10 -3.18
N ASP A 151 -9.41 -14.71 -2.12
CA ASP A 151 -10.79 -14.20 -2.26
C ASP A 151 -10.82 -12.80 -2.90
N LEU A 152 -9.92 -11.89 -2.49
CA LEU A 152 -9.80 -10.55 -3.07
C LEU A 152 -9.26 -10.55 -4.51
N LEU A 153 -8.31 -11.43 -4.82
CA LEU A 153 -7.76 -11.63 -6.16
C LEU A 153 -8.74 -12.39 -7.06
N ALA A 154 -9.54 -13.31 -6.52
CA ALA A 154 -10.64 -13.95 -7.27
C ALA A 154 -11.70 -12.93 -7.69
N LEU A 155 -12.00 -11.94 -6.83
CA LEU A 155 -12.83 -10.77 -7.17
C LEU A 155 -12.17 -9.91 -8.26
N ILE A 156 -10.87 -9.61 -8.15
CA ILE A 156 -10.12 -8.86 -9.17
C ILE A 156 -10.06 -9.63 -10.51
N GLN A 157 -9.90 -10.95 -10.48
CA GLN A 157 -9.84 -11.83 -11.65
C GLN A 157 -11.22 -12.03 -12.31
N HIS A 158 -12.32 -12.08 -11.55
CA HIS A 158 -13.69 -12.10 -12.11
C HIS A 158 -14.06 -10.78 -12.80
N CYS A 159 -13.45 -9.66 -12.39
CA CYS A 159 -13.64 -8.36 -13.02
C CYS A 159 -12.78 -8.14 -14.28
N SER A 160 -12.05 -9.15 -14.77
CA SER A 160 -11.22 -9.13 -15.98
C SER A 160 -12.02 -9.13 -17.31
N ALA A 161 -13.21 -8.53 -17.34
CA ALA A 161 -13.96 -8.26 -18.57
C ALA A 161 -14.09 -6.74 -18.75
N PRO A 162 -14.12 -6.23 -19.99
CA PRO A 162 -13.08 -5.39 -20.59
C PRO A 162 -12.93 -3.97 -19.98
N PHE A 163 -11.66 -3.58 -19.75
CA PHE A 163 -11.05 -2.26 -20.00
C PHE A 163 -11.70 -0.94 -19.50
N THR A 164 -12.39 -0.91 -18.34
CA THR A 164 -12.96 0.37 -17.82
C THR A 164 -12.58 0.79 -16.39
N SER A 165 -11.86 -0.03 -15.62
CA SER A 165 -11.59 0.24 -14.19
C SER A 165 -10.11 0.25 -13.82
N PHE A 166 -9.73 1.14 -12.89
CA PHE A 166 -8.42 1.17 -12.22
C PHE A 166 -8.62 0.75 -10.76
N TRP A 167 -7.66 0.00 -10.21
CA TRP A 167 -7.79 -0.66 -8.92
C TRP A 167 -6.69 -0.18 -7.97
N MET A 168 -7.07 0.14 -6.73
CA MET A 168 -6.13 0.44 -5.66
C MET A 168 -6.45 -0.45 -4.46
N LEU A 169 -5.42 -1.18 -4.01
CA LEU A 169 -5.48 -1.98 -2.80
C LEU A 169 -4.92 -1.11 -1.68
N CYS A 170 -5.77 -0.80 -0.70
CA CYS A 170 -5.48 0.09 0.42
C CYS A 170 -5.44 -0.71 1.72
N VAL A 171 -4.74 -0.17 2.71
CA VAL A 171 -4.74 -0.69 4.09
C VAL A 171 -5.68 0.17 4.93
N TRP A 172 -6.51 -0.45 5.76
CA TRP A 172 -7.65 0.21 6.42
C TRP A 172 -7.25 1.13 7.60
N VAL A 173 -6.12 0.87 8.29
CA VAL A 173 -5.73 1.58 9.53
C VAL A 173 -5.57 3.12 9.44
N ASN A 174 -5.68 3.80 8.30
CA ASN A 174 -5.66 5.29 8.29
C ASN A 174 -6.62 6.03 7.34
N MET A 175 -7.65 5.40 6.77
CA MET A 175 -8.66 6.18 6.02
C MET A 175 -9.66 6.96 6.91
N LEU A 176 -9.61 6.80 8.24
CA LEU A 176 -10.60 7.37 9.17
C LEU A 176 -10.09 8.45 10.14
N ARG A 177 -8.91 9.02 9.93
CA ARG A 177 -8.51 10.30 10.55
C ARG A 177 -8.13 11.34 9.51
N LEU A 178 -9.14 11.76 8.75
CA LEU A 178 -9.26 13.11 8.22
C LEU A 178 -10.24 13.89 9.10
N PHE A 179 -9.86 14.13 10.36
CA PHE A 179 -10.28 15.23 11.22
C PHE A 179 -9.19 15.47 12.27
#